data_AF-A0A4Q5NP94-F1
#
_entry.id   AF-A0A4Q5NP94-F1
#
_cell.length_a   1.000
_cell.length_b   1.000
_cell.length_c   1.000
_cell.angle_alpha   90.00
_cell.angle_beta   90.00
_cell.angle_gamma   90.00
#
_symmetry.space_group_name_H-M   'P 1'
#
loop_
_entity.id
_entity.type
_entity.pdbx_description
1 polymer ?
#
loop_
_entity_poly.entity_id
_entity_poly.type
_entity_poly.pdbx_seq_one_letter_code
_entity_poly.pdbx_strand_id
1 'polypeptide(L)'
;MEFEDVSEEIEWEARRVAAAFGVETFECLRGPWGLKWSGLLGTMQVTWSLRDKVVSYIELGPEGWGIELMLEPLEPFESGLTEWWFRPAKWDTPEWNELAARGLYRLGFEAEETMFEVGVILSAFSAHKKLELRLSMPREFWPQKWLDEGR
;
A
#
# COMPACT_ATOMS: atom_id res chain seq x y z
N MET A 1 22.90 -19.43 1.96
CA MET A 1 23.15 -18.38 0.96
C MET A 1 21.79 -17.80 0.61
N GLU A 2 21.14 -17.15 1.59
CA GLU A 2 19.73 -16.72 1.52
C GLU A 2 19.55 -15.24 1.93
N PHE A 3 20.62 -14.57 2.38
CA PHE A 3 20.53 -13.20 2.86
C PHE A 3 20.49 -12.15 1.73
N GLU A 4 21.13 -12.43 0.59
CA GLU A 4 21.10 -11.53 -0.58
C GLU A 4 19.71 -11.54 -1.23
N ASP A 5 19.12 -12.72 -1.42
CA ASP A 5 17.79 -12.90 -2.05
C ASP A 5 16.66 -12.21 -1.26
N VAL A 6 16.71 -12.33 0.08
CA VAL A 6 15.75 -11.63 0.96
C VAL A 6 15.87 -10.11 0.84
N SER A 7 17.07 -9.58 0.61
CA SER A 7 17.26 -8.12 0.47
C SER A 7 16.72 -7.57 -0.84
N GLU A 8 16.87 -8.32 -1.94
CA GLU A 8 16.35 -7.92 -3.26
C GLU A 8 14.82 -7.92 -3.29
N GLU A 9 14.19 -8.95 -2.71
CA GLU A 9 12.72 -9.02 -2.63
C GLU A 9 12.14 -7.89 -1.77
N ILE A 10 12.78 -7.57 -0.64
CA ILE A 10 12.37 -6.46 0.22
C ILE A 10 12.49 -5.12 -0.51
N GLU A 11 13.59 -4.88 -1.22
CA GLU A 11 13.76 -3.67 -2.01
C GLU A 11 12.76 -3.57 -3.15
N TRP A 12 12.49 -4.69 -3.82
CA TRP A 12 11.52 -4.76 -4.90
C TRP A 12 10.12 -4.40 -4.39
N GLU A 13 9.71 -4.97 -3.26
CA GLU A 13 8.41 -4.69 -2.66
C GLU A 13 8.32 -3.23 -2.19
N ALA A 14 9.40 -2.67 -1.62
CA ALA A 14 9.43 -1.26 -1.25
C ALA A 14 9.25 -0.34 -2.48
N ARG A 15 9.87 -0.67 -3.62
CA ARG A 15 9.69 0.07 -4.89
C ARG A 15 8.26 -0.10 -5.42
N ARG A 16 7.67 -1.28 -5.28
CA ARG A 16 6.28 -1.53 -5.66
C ARG A 16 5.32 -0.62 -4.89
N VAL A 17 5.51 -0.49 -3.57
CA VAL A 17 4.72 0.44 -2.74
C VAL A 17 4.95 1.89 -3.16
N ALA A 18 6.21 2.31 -3.33
CA ALA A 18 6.52 3.67 -3.79
C ALA A 18 5.79 3.99 -5.11
N ALA A 19 5.87 3.09 -6.11
CA ALA A 19 5.20 3.25 -7.39
C ALA A 19 3.67 3.29 -7.26
N ALA A 20 3.09 2.44 -6.40
CA ALA A 20 1.66 2.45 -6.13
C ALA A 20 1.17 3.80 -5.60
N PHE A 21 1.95 4.47 -4.76
CA PHE A 21 1.61 5.80 -4.22
C PHE A 21 2.15 6.96 -5.07
N GLY A 22 2.90 6.70 -6.14
CA GLY A 22 3.50 7.74 -6.98
C GLY A 22 4.68 8.47 -6.32
N VAL A 23 5.32 7.83 -5.34
CA VAL A 23 6.52 8.35 -4.67
C VAL A 23 7.73 8.10 -5.57
N GLU A 24 8.37 9.16 -6.04
CA GLU A 24 9.51 9.07 -6.97
C GLU A 24 10.82 8.74 -6.25
N THR A 25 11.00 9.31 -5.05
CA THR A 25 12.19 9.13 -4.22
C THR A 25 11.80 8.80 -2.80
N PHE A 26 12.48 7.83 -2.21
CA PHE A 26 12.26 7.41 -0.85
C PHE A 26 13.57 6.97 -0.20
N GLU A 27 13.59 7.01 1.12
CA GLU A 27 14.71 6.56 1.94
C GLU A 27 14.29 5.38 2.81
N CYS A 28 15.26 4.52 3.15
CA CYS A 28 15.08 3.44 4.11
C CYS A 28 15.65 3.87 5.45
N LEU A 29 14.79 3.91 6.47
CA LEU A 29 15.09 4.25 7.84
C LEU A 29 15.03 2.98 8.69
N ARG A 30 16.08 2.74 9.48
CA ARG A 30 16.08 1.65 10.46
C ARG A 30 15.50 2.19 11.78
N GLY A 31 14.32 1.71 12.15
CA GLY A 31 13.66 2.04 13.40
C GLY A 31 13.71 0.90 14.43
N PRO A 32 13.20 1.12 15.66
CA PRO A 32 13.10 0.10 16.70
C PRO A 32 12.27 -1.12 16.29
N TRP A 33 11.37 -0.93 15.33
CA TRP A 33 10.39 -1.93 14.88
C TRP A 33 10.73 -2.55 13.52
N GLY A 34 11.93 -2.31 13.00
CA GLY A 34 12.39 -2.84 11.71
C GLY A 34 12.71 -1.76 10.69
N LEU A 35 12.65 -2.13 9.41
CA LEU A 35 12.87 -1.21 8.29
C LEU A 35 11.58 -0.46 7.97
N LYS A 36 11.68 0.87 7.86
CA LYS A 36 10.61 1.77 7.44
C LYS A 36 11.11 2.51 6.21
N TRP A 37 10.29 2.63 5.18
CA TRP A 37 10.58 3.44 4.01
C TRP A 37 9.71 4.67 4.06
N SER A 38 10.26 5.82 3.66
CA SER A 38 9.52 7.07 3.63
C SER A 38 9.88 7.86 2.39
N GLY A 39 8.88 8.48 1.77
CA GLY A 39 9.09 9.39 0.66
C GLY A 39 7.98 10.42 0.58
N LEU A 40 8.19 11.42 -0.28
CA LEU A 40 7.26 12.52 -0.46
C LEU A 40 6.48 12.38 -1.77
N LEU A 41 5.19 12.68 -1.71
CA LEU A 41 4.33 12.94 -2.85
C LEU A 41 3.79 14.37 -2.72
N GLY A 42 4.44 15.31 -3.42
CA GLY A 42 4.18 16.73 -3.20
C GLY A 42 4.55 17.14 -1.77
N THR A 43 3.55 17.55 -0.97
CA THR A 43 3.73 17.85 0.46
C THR A 43 3.32 16.70 1.38
N MET A 44 2.81 15.60 0.82
CA MET A 44 2.38 14.43 1.58
C MET A 44 3.57 13.54 1.87
N GLN A 45 3.74 13.12 3.12
CA GLN A 45 4.64 12.03 3.46
C GLN A 45 3.90 10.70 3.33
N VAL A 46 4.50 9.77 2.60
CA VAL A 46 4.05 8.39 2.50
C VAL A 46 5.11 7.54 3.18
N THR A 47 4.72 6.79 4.18
CA THR A 47 5.63 5.94 4.93
C THR A 47 5.11 4.53 4.99
N TRP A 48 5.95 3.53 4.82
CA TRP A 48 5.52 2.13 4.87
C TRP A 48 6.56 1.25 5.55
N SER A 49 6.13 0.11 6.05
CA SER A 49 7.03 -0.95 6.50
C SER A 49 6.60 -2.28 5.93
N LEU A 50 7.58 -3.19 5.87
CA LEU A 50 7.39 -4.54 5.37
C LEU A 50 7.65 -5.53 6.52
N ARG A 51 6.83 -6.57 6.61
CA ARG A 51 7.03 -7.75 7.48
C ARG A 51 6.97 -8.98 6.59
N ASP A 52 7.99 -9.83 6.69
CA ASP A 52 8.07 -11.08 5.91
C ASP A 52 7.83 -10.88 4.40
N LYS A 53 8.44 -9.83 3.83
CA LYS A 53 8.35 -9.43 2.40
C LYS A 53 6.96 -8.94 1.94
N VAL A 54 6.02 -8.77 2.87
CA VAL A 54 4.70 -8.21 2.60
C VAL A 54 4.60 -6.84 3.26
N VAL A 55 3.86 -5.92 2.64
CA VAL A 55 3.51 -4.65 3.29
C VAL A 55 2.88 -4.96 4.66
N SER A 56 3.37 -4.37 5.73
CA SER A 56 2.75 -4.51 7.06
C SER A 56 2.06 -3.23 7.53
N TYR A 57 2.46 -2.10 6.96
CA TYR A 57 2.04 -0.80 7.42
C TYR A 57 2.20 0.22 6.29
N ILE A 58 1.21 1.09 6.11
CA ILE A 58 1.31 2.31 5.30
C ILE A 58 0.72 3.46 6.09
N GLU A 59 1.39 4.60 6.06
CA GLU A 59 0.99 5.85 6.70
C GLU A 59 1.01 6.97 5.68
N LEU A 60 -0.07 7.75 5.62
CA LEU A 60 -0.18 8.94 4.76
C LEU A 60 -0.37 10.19 5.60
N GLY A 61 0.57 11.11 5.54
CA GLY A 61 0.56 12.36 6.29
C GLY A 61 1.76 12.51 7.21
N PRO A 62 1.84 13.62 7.96
CA PRO A 62 2.90 13.82 8.94
C PRO A 62 2.83 12.75 10.03
N GLU A 63 4.01 12.30 10.46
CA GLU A 63 4.19 11.19 11.42
C GLU A 63 3.26 11.30 12.65
N GLY A 64 2.42 10.28 12.86
CA GLY A 64 1.49 10.19 13.99
C GLY A 64 0.19 10.98 13.85
N TRP A 65 -0.02 11.61 12.69
CA TRP A 65 -1.21 12.42 12.39
C TRP A 65 -1.90 12.00 11.08
N GLY A 66 -1.39 10.96 10.43
CA GLY A 66 -1.83 10.46 9.12
C GLY A 66 -2.94 9.41 9.14
N ILE A 67 -3.26 8.89 7.95
CA ILE A 67 -4.04 7.66 7.76
C ILE A 67 -3.11 6.48 8.01
N GLU A 68 -3.49 5.55 8.89
CA GLU A 68 -2.72 4.33 9.15
C GLU A 68 -3.44 3.12 8.56
N LEU A 69 -2.76 2.40 7.67
CA LEU A 69 -3.18 1.14 7.08
C LEU A 69 -2.28 0.05 7.67
N MET A 70 -2.83 -0.86 8.45
CA MET A 70 -2.05 -1.93 9.08
C MET A 70 -2.47 -3.29 8.55
N LEU A 71 -1.47 -4.07 8.15
CA LEU A 71 -1.58 -5.50 7.93
C LEU A 71 -1.15 -6.21 9.20
N GLU A 72 -2.11 -6.49 10.07
CA GLU A 72 -1.87 -7.46 11.12
C GLU A 72 -2.26 -8.85 10.60
N PRO A 73 -1.34 -9.84 10.60
CA PRO A 73 -1.80 -11.20 10.72
C PRO A 73 -2.54 -11.26 12.06
N LEU A 74 -3.86 -11.46 12.02
CA LEU A 74 -4.55 -11.99 13.19
C LEU A 74 -3.72 -13.19 13.66
N GLU A 75 -3.39 -13.22 14.94
CA GLU A 75 -2.76 -14.36 15.63
C GLU A 75 -3.12 -15.70 15.01
N PRO A 76 -2.26 -16.74 15.04
CA PRO A 76 -2.34 -17.92 14.18
C PRO A 76 -3.70 -18.61 14.24
N PHE A 77 -4.65 -18.10 13.49
CA PHE A 77 -5.93 -18.71 13.24
C PHE A 77 -5.69 -19.57 12.00
N GLU A 78 -6.08 -20.83 12.14
CA GLU A 78 -5.93 -21.91 11.16
C GLU A 78 -6.57 -21.61 9.78
N SER A 79 -7.11 -20.41 9.57
CA SER A 79 -7.82 -19.96 8.38
C SER A 79 -6.96 -19.27 7.31
N GLY A 80 -5.73 -18.85 7.63
CA GLY A 80 -4.84 -18.20 6.64
C GLY A 80 -5.38 -16.87 6.08
N LEU A 81 -6.32 -16.23 6.77
CA LEU A 81 -6.90 -14.95 6.37
C LEU A 81 -6.08 -13.80 6.97
N THR A 82 -5.61 -12.90 6.12
CA THR A 82 -4.98 -11.64 6.53
C THR A 82 -6.04 -10.55 6.52
N GLU A 83 -6.38 -9.98 7.68
CA GLU A 83 -7.33 -8.86 7.77
C GLU A 83 -6.57 -7.53 7.89
N TRP A 84 -6.94 -6.57 7.04
CA TRP A 84 -6.41 -5.21 7.11
C TRP A 84 -7.20 -4.40 8.12
N TRP A 85 -6.50 -3.73 9.03
CA TRP A 85 -7.10 -2.76 9.93
C TRP A 85 -6.83 -1.36 9.41
N PHE A 86 -7.87 -0.56 9.42
CA PHE A 86 -7.80 0.83 9.02
C PHE A 86 -8.09 1.75 10.17
N ARG A 87 -7.18 2.68 10.36
CA ARG A 87 -7.42 3.83 11.20
C ARG A 87 -7.59 5.04 10.29
N PRO A 88 -8.80 5.60 10.14
CA PRO A 88 -8.94 6.87 9.46
C PRO A 88 -8.01 7.87 10.14
N ALA A 89 -7.44 8.77 9.34
CA ALA A 89 -6.79 9.94 9.92
C ALA A 89 -7.77 10.58 10.90
N LYS A 90 -7.24 11.18 11.97
CA LYS A 90 -8.04 11.99 12.91
C LYS A 90 -8.82 13.13 12.21
N TRP A 91 -8.52 13.40 10.95
CA TRP A 91 -9.05 14.48 10.14
C TRP A 91 -9.61 13.89 8.85
N ASP A 92 -10.90 14.11 8.60
CA ASP A 92 -11.58 13.82 7.34
C ASP A 92 -10.98 14.70 6.23
N THR A 93 -9.91 14.20 5.60
CA THR A 93 -9.16 14.87 4.54
C THR A 93 -9.40 14.08 3.26
N PRO A 94 -10.38 14.47 2.42
CA PRO A 94 -10.78 13.71 1.24
C PRO A 94 -9.63 13.40 0.29
N GLU A 95 -8.64 14.29 0.20
CA GLU A 95 -7.46 14.11 -0.65
C GLU A 95 -6.58 12.94 -0.17
N TRP A 96 -6.49 12.73 1.14
CA TRP A 96 -5.68 11.67 1.74
C TRP A 96 -6.39 10.33 1.56
N ASN A 97 -7.71 10.32 1.73
CA ASN A 97 -8.56 9.16 1.47
C ASN A 97 -8.48 8.75 0.01
N GLU A 98 -8.57 9.70 -0.93
CA GLU A 98 -8.43 9.42 -2.35
C GLU A 98 -7.03 8.88 -2.71
N LEU A 99 -5.97 9.43 -2.10
CA LEU A 99 -4.62 8.92 -2.29
C LEU A 99 -4.46 7.49 -1.77
N ALA A 100 -4.96 7.20 -0.57
CA ALA A 100 -5.00 5.85 0.00
C ALA A 100 -5.71 4.88 -0.95
N ALA A 101 -6.87 5.29 -1.45
CA ALA A 101 -7.67 4.56 -2.43
C ALA A 101 -6.86 4.13 -3.65
N ARG A 102 -6.21 5.11 -4.28
CA ARG A 102 -5.45 4.89 -5.51
C ARG A 102 -4.25 3.99 -5.26
N GLY A 103 -3.54 4.20 -4.16
CA GLY A 103 -2.39 3.39 -3.76
C GLY A 103 -2.79 1.94 -3.49
N LEU A 104 -3.80 1.72 -2.66
CA LEU A 104 -4.33 0.38 -2.36
C LEU A 104 -4.84 -0.32 -3.63
N TYR A 105 -5.59 0.38 -4.48
CA TYR A 105 -6.04 -0.18 -5.75
C TYR A 105 -4.87 -0.70 -6.60
N ARG A 106 -3.80 0.12 -6.73
CA ARG A 106 -2.58 -0.26 -7.47
C ARG A 106 -1.84 -1.43 -6.85
N LEU A 107 -1.89 -1.59 -5.53
CA LEU A 107 -1.31 -2.75 -4.85
C LEU A 107 -2.12 -4.05 -5.04
N GLY A 108 -3.29 -3.98 -5.69
CA GLY A 108 -4.15 -5.12 -6.01
C GLY A 108 -5.34 -5.30 -5.08
N PHE A 109 -5.59 -4.34 -4.18
CA PHE A 109 -6.78 -4.35 -3.35
C PHE A 109 -7.97 -3.86 -4.18
N GLU A 110 -8.92 -4.74 -4.46
CA GLU A 110 -10.11 -4.42 -5.26
C GLU A 110 -11.42 -4.72 -4.53
N ALA A 111 -11.36 -5.35 -3.35
CA ALA A 111 -12.54 -5.76 -2.61
C ALA A 111 -13.28 -4.55 -2.04
N GLU A 112 -14.50 -4.33 -2.52
CA GLU A 112 -15.37 -3.23 -2.08
C GLU A 112 -15.65 -3.30 -0.57
N GLU A 113 -15.66 -4.49 0.03
CA GLU A 113 -15.91 -4.71 1.46
C GLU A 113 -14.75 -4.20 2.33
N THR A 114 -13.51 -4.58 2.03
CA THR A 114 -12.30 -4.07 2.71
C THR A 114 -12.16 -2.56 2.56
N MET A 115 -12.77 -1.99 1.51
CA MET A 115 -12.65 -0.58 1.13
C MET A 115 -13.78 0.30 1.69
N PHE A 116 -14.94 -0.30 1.95
CA PHE A 116 -16.05 0.35 2.62
C PHE A 116 -15.73 0.59 4.11
N GLU A 117 -15.11 -0.38 4.79
CA GLU A 117 -14.74 -0.28 6.20
C GLU A 117 -13.66 0.79 6.46
N VAL A 118 -12.81 1.03 5.48
CA VAL A 118 -11.79 2.09 5.51
C VAL A 118 -12.33 3.48 5.12
N GLY A 119 -13.63 3.63 4.84
CA GLY A 119 -14.18 4.91 4.36
C GLY A 119 -13.60 5.36 3.01
N VAL A 120 -12.92 4.47 2.29
CA VAL A 120 -12.28 4.71 1.01
C VAL A 120 -13.13 4.08 -0.09
N ILE A 121 -14.01 4.88 -0.68
CA ILE A 121 -15.00 4.37 -1.63
C ILE A 121 -14.34 4.11 -3.00
N LEU A 122 -13.73 2.93 -3.19
CA LEU A 122 -13.27 2.47 -4.50
C LEU A 122 -14.39 2.18 -5.50
N SER A 123 -15.60 1.90 -5.01
CA SER A 123 -16.79 1.79 -5.86
C SER A 123 -17.13 3.12 -6.56
N ALA A 124 -16.52 4.24 -6.15
CA ALA A 124 -16.59 5.51 -6.87
C ALA A 124 -15.70 5.54 -8.13
N PHE A 125 -14.71 4.64 -8.26
CA PHE A 125 -13.89 4.61 -9.46
C PHE A 125 -14.65 3.97 -10.62
N SER A 126 -14.90 4.79 -11.65
CA SER A 126 -15.39 4.29 -12.93
C SER A 126 -14.41 3.26 -13.52
N ALA A 127 -14.90 2.39 -14.40
CA ALA A 127 -14.06 1.45 -15.13
C ALA A 127 -12.90 2.15 -15.86
N HIS A 128 -13.16 3.35 -16.41
CA HIS A 128 -12.13 4.19 -17.01
C HIS A 128 -11.07 4.60 -15.99
N LYS A 129 -11.47 5.05 -14.80
CA LYS A 129 -10.52 5.44 -13.74
C LYS A 129 -9.67 4.27 -13.27
N LYS A 130 -10.29 3.09 -13.10
CA LYS A 130 -9.57 1.85 -12.77
C LYS A 130 -8.51 1.53 -13.83
N LEU A 131 -8.86 1.64 -15.12
CA LEU A 131 -7.92 1.46 -16.22
C LEU A 131 -6.77 2.48 -16.19
N GLU A 132 -7.05 3.77 -15.98
CA GLU A 132 -6.01 4.80 -15.85
C GLU A 132 -5.03 4.47 -14.71
N LEU A 133 -5.56 4.03 -13.56
CA LEU A 133 -4.73 3.67 -12.41
C LEU A 133 -3.83 2.47 -12.70
N ARG A 134 -4.35 1.45 -13.40
CA ARG A 134 -3.56 0.30 -13.87
C ARG A 134 -2.42 0.77 -14.77
N LEU A 135 -2.73 1.61 -15.76
CA LEU A 135 -1.75 2.11 -16.73
C LEU A 135 -0.72 3.07 -16.12
N SER A 136 -1.04 3.70 -14.99
CA SER A 136 -0.10 4.57 -14.26
C SER A 136 0.96 3.80 -13.47
N MET A 137 0.79 2.49 -13.29
CA MET A 137 1.74 1.64 -12.58
C MET A 137 2.69 0.96 -13.59
N PRO A 138 4.01 0.95 -13.34
CA PRO A 138 4.94 0.18 -14.16
C PRO A 138 4.53 -1.30 -14.23
N ARG A 139 4.63 -1.90 -15.41
CA ARG A 139 4.05 -3.23 -15.68
C ARG A 139 4.68 -4.33 -14.83
N GLU A 140 5.95 -4.18 -14.47
CA GLU A 140 6.69 -5.07 -13.58
C GLU A 140 6.07 -5.14 -12.17
N PHE A 141 5.32 -4.12 -11.75
CA PHE A 141 4.71 -4.04 -10.42
C PHE A 141 3.23 -4.41 -10.41
N TRP A 142 2.66 -4.79 -11.55
CA TRP A 142 1.25 -5.14 -11.63
C TRP A 142 0.92 -6.36 -10.77
N PRO A 143 -0.17 -6.31 -9.98
CA PRO A 143 -0.73 -7.49 -9.34
C PRO A 143 -0.97 -8.62 -10.34
N GLN A 144 -0.67 -9.86 -9.95
CA GLN A 144 -0.80 -11.04 -10.82
C GLN A 144 -2.19 -11.15 -11.46
N LYS A 145 -3.24 -10.83 -10.71
CA LYS A 145 -4.63 -10.78 -11.19
C LYS A 145 -4.80 -9.93 -12.45
N TRP A 146 -4.15 -8.76 -12.53
CA TRP A 146 -4.23 -7.89 -13.71
C TRP A 146 -3.49 -8.47 -14.93
N LEU A 147 -2.43 -9.23 -14.69
CA LEU A 147 -1.69 -9.92 -15.76
C LEU A 147 -2.49 -11.10 -16.32
N ASP A 148 -3.27 -11.77 -15.48
CA ASP A 148 -4.09 -12.93 -15.84
C ASP A 148 -5.36 -12.53 -16.61
N GLU A 149 -5.96 -11.36 -16.32
CA GLU A 149 -7.14 -10.82 -17.03
C GLU A 149 -6.88 -10.49 -18.52
N GLY A 150 -5.61 -10.37 -18.93
CA GLY A 150 -5.21 -10.07 -20.31
C GLY A 150 -4.98 -11.28 -21.21
N ARG A 151 -5.23 -12.50 -20.71
CA ARG A 151 -5.07 -13.77 -21.43
C ARG A 151 -6.41 -14.34 -21.89
#